data_AF-A0A0G3H3A0-F1
#
_entry.id   AF-A0A0G3H3A0-F1
#
_cell.length_a   1.000
_cell.length_b   1.000
_cell.length_c   1.000
_cell.angle_alpha   90.00
_cell.angle_beta   90.00
_cell.angle_gamma   90.00
#
_symmetry.space_group_name_H-M   'P 1'
#
loop_
_entity.id
_entity.type
_entity.pdbx_description
1 polymer ?
#
loop_
_entity_poly.entity_id
_entity_poly.type
_entity_poly.pdbx_seq_one_letter_code
_entity_poly.pdbx_strand_id
1 'polypeptide(L)'
;MLLIDAATALTLTVTVAEDCVVSAGRIVAEYFQNPVSEKPSDLKPDVFNNLIPLSSPAFDDVVAYFGQELRCKPLPFYLPNFGDGVFRSLVWRNGKNPVMVAMAIECSRRAKPLSPRVAMNLLAVQRATDPETAQLLHKAVTNTWRRGLLIPGVSDVGQLDWGAELSQIPPLVTALRELADKGMLAVVWDVFDQLLGRIATMQRLPAGTLEIVTACEYYLPTVPNEARTLPGLRLFAQRAGKSEAVRLAQQVVAQLPAADVPTGGRVDKQEAGERFERIWPTSAGTKPHTDDGVRISAYTRNPQEEITLTVPGIEHPITVAQCNPTSLTCLKQGRKGSLYTDGTQVLFSPWARKSTTQSNDSPPFVSLVLLAQLGLGATDNPWRHYRNQLCGATSIRIFVEQLLHFPDFRPDMCLKAITGNPETLPWLWPVITVALTHAAACTTPPVWAARVLTFACEHAPILAEATRRGHIPATEWDSLDTLAAMSKKCAAKTKAQQLHTFFNNQMGQP
;
A
#
# COMPACT_ATOMS: atom_id res chain seq x y z
N MET A 1 -1.51 -3.89 -39.41
CA MET A 1 -0.77 -4.09 -40.67
C MET A 1 0.57 -3.39 -40.63
N LEU A 2 0.66 -2.05 -40.78
CA LEU A 2 1.95 -1.33 -40.89
C LEU A 2 3.04 -1.67 -39.85
N LEU A 3 2.70 -1.87 -38.56
CA LEU A 3 3.67 -2.26 -37.51
C LEU A 3 4.11 -3.73 -37.58
N ILE A 4 3.21 -4.63 -38.00
CA ILE A 4 3.52 -6.06 -38.17
C ILE A 4 4.41 -6.24 -39.38
N ASP A 5 4.09 -5.56 -40.49
CA ASP A 5 4.86 -5.61 -41.74
C ASP A 5 6.29 -5.05 -41.54
N ALA A 6 6.41 -3.97 -40.75
CA ALA A 6 7.71 -3.43 -40.34
C ALA A 6 8.50 -4.34 -39.40
N ALA A 7 7.83 -5.05 -38.48
CA ALA A 7 8.48 -5.99 -37.56
C ALA A 7 9.00 -7.23 -38.29
N THR A 8 8.26 -7.76 -39.28
CA THR A 8 8.69 -8.89 -40.10
C THR A 8 9.88 -8.56 -41.01
N ALA A 9 10.13 -7.28 -41.28
CA ALA A 9 11.30 -6.82 -42.03
C ALA A 9 12.58 -6.73 -41.17
N LEU A 10 12.49 -6.88 -39.84
CA LEU A 10 13.66 -6.94 -38.95
C LEU A 10 14.37 -8.29 -39.14
N THR A 11 15.48 -8.28 -39.87
CA THR A 11 16.40 -9.43 -40.03
C THR A 11 17.31 -9.61 -38.82
N LEU A 12 16.76 -9.51 -37.60
CA LEU A 12 17.51 -9.73 -36.38
C LEU A 12 17.24 -11.15 -35.89
N THR A 13 18.25 -12.02 -35.98
CA THR A 13 18.21 -13.37 -35.41
C THR A 13 18.81 -13.34 -34.02
N VAL A 14 18.14 -13.98 -33.06
CA VAL A 14 18.62 -14.16 -31.70
C VAL A 14 19.02 -15.62 -31.54
N THR A 15 20.31 -15.85 -31.31
CA THR A 15 20.83 -17.15 -30.91
C THR A 15 20.62 -17.30 -29.40
N VAL A 16 19.66 -18.14 -29.02
CA VAL A 16 19.32 -18.42 -27.62
C VAL A 16 20.30 -19.46 -27.04
N ALA A 17 20.76 -20.39 -27.89
CA ALA A 17 21.83 -21.36 -27.65
C ALA A 17 22.38 -21.83 -29.01
N GLU A 18 23.49 -22.58 -29.05
CA GLU A 18 24.14 -23.02 -30.30
C GLU A 18 23.17 -23.67 -31.30
N ASP A 19 22.16 -24.39 -30.82
CA ASP A 19 21.15 -25.09 -31.64
C ASP A 19 19.77 -24.42 -31.66
N CYS A 20 19.62 -23.21 -31.10
CA CYS A 20 18.34 -22.49 -31.04
C CYS A 20 18.50 -21.06 -31.56
N VAL A 21 18.13 -20.87 -32.82
CA VAL A 21 18.14 -19.57 -33.51
C VAL A 21 16.71 -19.18 -33.83
N VAL A 22 16.25 -18.05 -33.27
CA VAL A 22 14.90 -17.53 -33.49
C VAL A 22 14.95 -16.16 -34.16
N SER A 23 13.99 -15.88 -35.05
CA SER A 23 13.84 -14.55 -35.64
C SER A 23 13.15 -13.61 -34.65
N ALA A 24 13.83 -12.55 -34.21
CA ALA A 24 13.23 -11.53 -33.35
C ALA A 24 12.07 -10.81 -34.06
N GLY A 25 12.18 -10.60 -35.38
CA GLY A 25 11.10 -10.03 -36.18
C GLY A 25 9.84 -10.89 -36.15
N ARG A 26 9.99 -12.22 -36.24
CA ARG A 26 8.88 -13.19 -36.11
C ARG A 26 8.24 -13.13 -34.72
N ILE A 27 9.05 -13.21 -33.66
CA ILE A 27 8.55 -13.14 -32.27
C ILE A 27 7.77 -11.85 -32.03
N VAL A 28 8.30 -10.71 -32.46
CA VAL A 28 7.63 -9.41 -32.29
C VAL A 28 6.32 -9.36 -33.08
N ALA A 29 6.32 -9.83 -34.33
CA ALA A 29 5.12 -9.86 -35.17
C ALA A 29 4.02 -10.76 -34.57
N GLU A 30 4.38 -11.98 -34.13
CA GLU A 30 3.46 -12.92 -33.49
C GLU A 30 2.96 -12.40 -32.14
N TYR A 31 3.81 -11.73 -31.35
CA TYR A 31 3.39 -11.09 -30.11
C TYR A 31 2.37 -9.98 -30.38
N PHE A 32 2.54 -9.18 -31.43
CA PHE A 32 1.56 -8.14 -31.77
C PHE A 32 0.21 -8.70 -32.22
N GLN A 33 0.19 -9.92 -32.79
CA GLN A 33 -1.06 -10.62 -33.12
C GLN A 33 -1.69 -11.27 -31.89
N ASN A 34 -0.86 -11.85 -31.00
CA ASN A 34 -1.28 -12.59 -29.82
C ASN A 34 -0.57 -12.07 -28.56
N PRO A 35 -0.87 -10.84 -28.11
CA PRO A 35 -0.14 -10.23 -27.00
C PRO A 35 -0.43 -10.96 -25.69
N VAL A 36 0.60 -11.04 -24.85
CA VAL A 36 0.42 -11.46 -23.45
C VAL A 36 -0.57 -10.50 -22.79
N SER A 37 -1.69 -11.06 -22.34
CA SER A 37 -2.80 -10.29 -21.75
C SER A 37 -2.68 -10.23 -20.24
N GLU A 38 -3.07 -9.10 -19.65
CA GLU A 38 -3.08 -8.96 -18.20
C GLU A 38 -4.17 -9.82 -17.57
N LYS A 39 -3.77 -10.68 -16.63
CA LYS A 39 -4.68 -11.39 -15.74
C LYS A 39 -4.46 -10.88 -14.30
N PRO A 40 -5.50 -10.40 -13.61
CA PRO A 40 -5.37 -9.92 -12.24
C PRO A 40 -4.73 -10.94 -11.28
N SER A 41 -4.97 -12.24 -11.50
CA SER A 41 -4.38 -13.35 -10.74
C SER A 41 -2.85 -13.40 -10.82
N ASP A 42 -2.27 -12.92 -11.90
CA ASP A 42 -0.84 -13.06 -12.19
C ASP A 42 -0.02 -11.92 -11.57
N LEU A 43 -0.70 -10.85 -11.14
CA LEU A 43 -0.09 -9.65 -10.58
C LEU A 43 -0.10 -9.67 -9.05
N LYS A 44 0.90 -10.31 -8.44
CA LYS A 44 1.07 -10.28 -6.98
C LYS A 44 1.30 -8.84 -6.47
N PRO A 45 0.99 -8.51 -5.20
CA PRO A 45 1.12 -7.15 -4.69
C PRO A 45 2.57 -6.61 -4.62
N ASP A 46 3.58 -7.48 -4.75
CA ASP A 46 5.00 -7.11 -4.85
C ASP A 46 5.39 -6.81 -6.30
N VAL A 47 5.81 -5.59 -6.58
CA VAL A 47 6.11 -5.10 -7.93
C VAL A 47 7.51 -5.49 -8.41
N PHE A 48 8.48 -5.70 -7.50
CA PHE A 48 9.89 -5.75 -7.90
C PHE A 48 10.34 -7.13 -8.40
N ASN A 49 9.68 -8.19 -7.93
CA ASN A 49 9.99 -9.58 -8.28
C ASN A 49 8.83 -10.34 -8.95
N ASN A 50 7.77 -9.64 -9.36
CA ASN A 50 6.71 -10.28 -10.14
C ASN A 50 7.26 -10.75 -11.49
N LEU A 51 7.32 -12.06 -11.65
CA LEU A 51 7.53 -12.72 -12.93
C LEU A 51 6.21 -13.34 -13.37
N ILE A 52 5.66 -12.82 -14.46
CA ILE A 52 4.43 -13.31 -15.08
C ILE A 52 4.76 -14.30 -16.20
N PRO A 53 3.91 -15.31 -16.43
CA PRO A 53 4.10 -16.23 -17.54
C PRO A 53 3.98 -15.51 -18.88
N LEU A 54 4.87 -15.84 -19.81
CA LEU A 54 4.82 -15.36 -21.20
C LEU A 54 3.87 -16.25 -22.03
N SER A 55 2.58 -16.20 -21.69
CA SER A 55 1.53 -16.98 -22.37
C SER A 55 1.18 -16.40 -23.75
N SER A 56 2.06 -16.57 -24.73
CA SER A 56 1.84 -16.18 -26.12
C SER A 56 2.53 -17.19 -27.05
N PRO A 57 1.90 -17.59 -28.18
CA PRO A 57 2.52 -18.46 -29.17
C PRO A 57 3.84 -17.94 -29.73
N ALA A 58 4.06 -16.62 -29.64
CA ALA A 58 5.31 -15.97 -30.02
C ALA A 58 6.55 -16.55 -29.33
N PHE A 59 6.39 -17.25 -28.21
CA PHE A 59 7.47 -17.80 -27.41
C PHE A 59 7.54 -19.33 -27.42
N ASP A 60 6.68 -20.03 -28.18
CA ASP A 60 6.55 -21.49 -28.13
C ASP A 60 7.85 -22.23 -28.47
N ASP A 61 8.58 -21.80 -29.51
CA ASP A 61 9.87 -22.40 -29.88
C ASP A 61 10.89 -22.30 -28.75
N VAL A 62 10.89 -21.17 -28.03
CA VAL A 62 11.83 -20.92 -26.93
C VAL A 62 11.42 -21.71 -25.69
N VAL A 63 10.11 -21.81 -25.40
CA VAL A 63 9.55 -22.65 -24.33
C VAL A 63 9.88 -24.13 -24.59
N ALA A 64 9.67 -24.60 -25.81
CA ALA A 64 9.95 -25.98 -26.23
C ALA A 64 11.44 -26.31 -26.07
N TYR A 65 12.33 -25.38 -26.44
CA TYR A 65 13.76 -25.55 -26.29
C TYR A 65 14.20 -25.70 -24.82
N PHE A 66 13.74 -24.82 -23.93
CA PHE A 66 14.11 -24.89 -22.51
C PHE A 66 13.33 -25.95 -21.70
N GLY A 67 12.25 -26.51 -22.26
CA GLY A 67 11.38 -27.46 -21.57
C GLY A 67 10.67 -26.90 -20.34
N GLN A 68 10.57 -25.57 -20.21
CA GLN A 68 9.97 -24.88 -19.07
C GLN A 68 9.27 -23.58 -19.48
N GLU A 69 8.28 -23.17 -18.70
CA GLU A 69 7.56 -21.91 -18.89
C GLU A 69 8.49 -20.69 -18.77
N LEU A 70 8.46 -19.82 -19.78
CA LEU A 70 9.17 -18.54 -19.72
C LEU A 70 8.38 -17.52 -18.90
N ARG A 71 9.10 -16.75 -18.10
CA ARG A 71 8.51 -15.71 -17.25
C ARG A 71 9.29 -14.41 -17.37
N CYS A 72 8.60 -13.28 -17.38
CA CYS A 72 9.24 -11.97 -17.47
C CYS A 72 8.68 -10.99 -16.44
N LYS A 73 9.44 -9.92 -16.18
CA LYS A 73 8.90 -8.79 -15.42
C LYS A 73 7.86 -8.06 -16.29
N PRO A 74 6.70 -7.67 -15.75
CA PRO A 74 5.73 -6.88 -16.48
C PRO A 74 6.24 -5.43 -16.56
N LEU A 75 7.04 -5.12 -17.56
CA LEU A 75 7.52 -3.76 -17.84
C LEU A 75 6.98 -3.28 -19.19
N PRO A 76 6.68 -1.97 -19.35
CA PRO A 76 5.98 -1.46 -20.52
C PRO A 76 6.78 -1.61 -21.82
N PHE A 77 8.12 -1.63 -21.73
CA PHE A 77 9.01 -1.86 -22.88
C PHE A 77 9.20 -3.35 -23.22
N TYR A 78 8.86 -4.27 -22.31
CA TYR A 78 8.82 -5.71 -22.62
C TYR A 78 7.44 -6.14 -23.13
N LEU A 79 6.38 -5.57 -22.56
CA LEU A 79 5.00 -5.93 -22.86
C LEU A 79 4.16 -4.68 -23.17
N PRO A 80 4.34 -4.06 -24.35
CA PRO A 80 3.72 -2.76 -24.68
C PRO A 80 2.19 -2.80 -24.78
N ASN A 81 1.60 -3.98 -24.96
CA ASN A 81 0.15 -4.20 -25.02
C ASN A 81 -0.44 -4.78 -23.74
N PHE A 82 0.38 -4.98 -22.70
CA PHE A 82 -0.12 -5.37 -21.40
C PHE A 82 -0.95 -4.24 -20.80
N GLY A 83 -1.86 -4.58 -19.88
CA GLY A 83 -2.70 -3.59 -19.22
C GLY A 83 -1.91 -2.73 -18.23
N ASP A 84 -2.58 -2.20 -17.22
CA ASP A 84 -1.99 -1.27 -16.26
C ASP A 84 -0.90 -1.90 -15.39
N GLY A 85 -0.86 -3.23 -15.27
CA GLY A 85 0.10 -3.94 -14.43
C GLY A 85 1.56 -3.58 -14.69
N VAL A 86 1.91 -3.15 -15.92
CA VAL A 86 3.28 -2.73 -16.26
C VAL A 86 3.68 -1.38 -15.66
N PHE A 87 2.72 -0.57 -15.22
CA PHE A 87 2.96 0.76 -14.65
C PHE A 87 2.97 0.76 -13.12
N ARG A 88 2.97 -0.41 -12.45
CA ARG A 88 2.92 -0.47 -10.97
C ARG A 88 4.07 0.26 -10.25
N SER A 89 5.19 0.53 -10.93
CA SER A 89 6.28 1.36 -10.40
C SER A 89 6.11 2.87 -10.64
N LEU A 90 5.06 3.29 -11.36
CA LEU A 90 4.62 4.67 -11.46
C LEU A 90 3.87 5.04 -10.18
N VAL A 91 4.60 5.14 -9.09
CA VAL A 91 4.10 5.50 -7.76
C VAL A 91 5.01 6.57 -7.20
N TRP A 92 4.46 7.59 -6.54
CA TRP A 92 5.31 8.62 -5.98
C TRP A 92 6.19 8.04 -4.88
N ARG A 93 7.48 8.40 -4.93
CA ARG A 93 8.44 8.15 -3.86
C ARG A 93 9.26 9.41 -3.66
N ASN A 94 9.61 9.70 -2.42
CA ASN A 94 10.50 10.81 -2.12
C ASN A 94 11.93 10.51 -2.61
N GLY A 95 12.59 11.52 -3.17
CA GLY A 95 13.96 11.43 -3.69
C GLY A 95 14.07 10.85 -5.11
N LYS A 96 15.33 10.68 -5.56
CA LYS A 96 15.63 10.22 -6.93
C LYS A 96 15.16 8.78 -7.13
N ASN A 97 14.29 8.57 -8.12
CA ASN A 97 13.81 7.25 -8.51
C ASN A 97 13.81 7.10 -10.04
N PRO A 98 14.90 6.57 -10.63
CA PRO A 98 15.00 6.39 -12.08
C PRO A 98 13.91 5.47 -12.66
N VAL A 99 13.42 4.50 -11.89
CA VAL A 99 12.36 3.58 -12.35
C VAL A 99 11.03 4.33 -12.50
N MET A 100 10.68 5.17 -11.53
CA MET A 100 9.48 6.03 -11.60
C MET A 100 9.54 6.94 -12.83
N VAL A 101 10.69 7.57 -13.07
CA VAL A 101 10.92 8.43 -14.25
C VAL A 101 10.77 7.63 -15.54
N ALA A 102 11.37 6.45 -15.63
CA ALA A 102 11.24 5.57 -16.79
C ALA A 102 9.76 5.23 -17.06
N MET A 103 8.99 4.85 -16.03
CA MET A 103 7.56 4.56 -16.19
C MET A 103 6.76 5.77 -16.67
N ALA A 104 7.07 6.98 -16.17
CA ALA A 104 6.41 8.19 -16.62
C ALA A 104 6.69 8.46 -18.11
N ILE A 105 7.94 8.29 -18.55
CA ILE A 105 8.32 8.43 -19.97
C ILE A 105 7.56 7.42 -20.83
N GLU A 106 7.43 6.16 -20.38
CA GLU A 106 6.72 5.11 -21.11
C GLU A 106 5.21 5.36 -21.24
N CYS A 107 4.60 6.12 -20.32
CA CYS A 107 3.21 6.58 -20.49
C CYS A 107 3.04 7.36 -21.80
N SER A 108 4.04 8.19 -22.15
CA SER A 108 4.07 8.98 -23.38
C SER A 108 4.38 8.16 -24.63
N ARG A 109 4.62 6.84 -24.52
CA ARG A 109 4.90 5.92 -25.64
C ARG A 109 3.75 4.95 -25.93
N ARG A 110 2.69 4.96 -25.12
CA ARG A 110 1.53 4.09 -25.35
C ARG A 110 0.84 4.39 -26.69
N ALA A 111 0.22 3.36 -27.23
CA ALA A 111 -0.64 3.44 -28.41
C ALA A 111 -2.09 3.84 -28.07
N LYS A 112 -2.54 3.52 -26.85
CA LYS A 112 -3.91 3.77 -26.36
C LYS A 112 -3.88 4.81 -25.23
N PRO A 113 -4.96 5.60 -25.05
CA PRO A 113 -5.10 6.49 -23.90
C PRO A 113 -4.85 5.79 -22.56
N LEU A 114 -4.40 6.56 -21.58
CA LEU A 114 -4.16 6.06 -20.24
C LEU A 114 -5.47 5.69 -19.57
N SER A 115 -5.45 4.59 -18.81
CA SER A 115 -6.55 4.23 -17.92
C SER A 115 -6.68 5.24 -16.78
N PRO A 116 -7.81 5.26 -16.05
CA PRO A 116 -7.99 6.08 -14.85
C PRO A 116 -6.86 5.98 -13.84
N ARG A 117 -6.40 4.75 -13.60
CA ARG A 117 -5.35 4.42 -12.64
C ARG A 117 -4.00 4.98 -13.06
N VAL A 118 -3.59 4.75 -14.31
CA VAL A 118 -2.28 5.21 -14.81
C VAL A 118 -2.27 6.73 -14.97
N ALA A 119 -3.38 7.31 -15.44
CA ALA A 119 -3.55 8.77 -15.55
C ALA A 119 -3.37 9.46 -14.19
N MET A 120 -4.09 9.00 -13.15
CA MET A 120 -3.95 9.57 -11.81
C MET A 120 -2.51 9.47 -11.30
N ASN A 121 -1.87 8.32 -11.48
CA ASN A 121 -0.51 8.11 -10.97
C ASN A 121 0.56 8.90 -11.75
N LEU A 122 0.36 9.16 -13.04
CA LEU A 122 1.23 10.06 -13.82
C LEU A 122 1.16 11.51 -13.31
N LEU A 123 -0.02 11.98 -12.91
CA LEU A 123 -0.19 13.27 -12.25
C LEU A 123 0.42 13.26 -10.84
N ALA A 124 0.24 12.16 -10.12
CA ALA A 124 0.69 12.02 -8.74
C ALA A 124 2.22 12.06 -8.59
N VAL A 125 2.97 11.47 -9.53
CA VAL A 125 4.44 11.47 -9.45
C VAL A 125 5.07 12.85 -9.63
N GLN A 126 4.32 13.85 -10.14
CA GLN A 126 4.81 15.22 -10.31
C GLN A 126 5.19 15.93 -8.99
N ARG A 127 4.85 15.34 -7.84
CA ARG A 127 5.30 15.72 -6.49
C ARG A 127 6.81 15.54 -6.24
N ALA A 128 7.63 15.42 -7.28
CA ALA A 128 9.06 15.25 -7.12
C ALA A 128 9.71 16.50 -6.53
N THR A 129 10.61 16.30 -5.58
CA THR A 129 11.24 17.38 -4.82
C THR A 129 12.62 17.77 -5.37
N ASP A 130 13.28 16.90 -6.13
CA ASP A 130 14.54 17.23 -6.79
C ASP A 130 14.32 17.81 -8.21
N PRO A 131 15.02 18.89 -8.59
CA PRO A 131 14.77 19.61 -9.85
C PRO A 131 14.95 18.76 -11.12
N GLU A 132 15.95 17.87 -11.13
CA GLU A 132 16.28 17.02 -12.28
C GLU A 132 15.14 16.02 -12.57
N THR A 133 14.70 15.30 -11.53
CA THR A 133 13.56 14.37 -11.64
C THR A 133 12.27 15.13 -11.98
N ALA A 134 12.02 16.27 -11.35
CA ALA A 134 10.84 17.09 -11.63
C ALA A 134 10.78 17.51 -13.11
N GLN A 135 11.90 17.93 -13.70
CA GLN A 135 11.97 18.29 -15.13
C GLN A 135 11.64 17.10 -16.05
N LEU A 136 12.17 15.91 -15.75
CA LEU A 136 11.93 14.71 -16.56
C LEU A 136 10.48 14.25 -16.46
N LEU A 137 9.91 14.23 -15.25
CA LEU A 137 8.51 13.88 -15.03
C LEU A 137 7.56 14.89 -15.68
N HIS A 138 7.90 16.17 -15.61
CA HIS A 138 7.12 17.23 -16.23
C HIS A 138 7.11 17.12 -17.76
N LYS A 139 8.28 16.80 -18.36
CA LYS A 139 8.39 16.50 -19.79
C LYS A 139 7.53 15.29 -20.17
N ALA A 140 7.54 14.24 -19.35
CA ALA A 140 6.78 13.03 -19.60
C ALA A 140 5.26 13.27 -19.58
N VAL A 141 4.73 13.98 -18.57
CA VAL A 141 3.28 14.31 -18.53
C VAL A 141 2.87 15.24 -19.65
N THR A 142 3.71 16.24 -19.99
CA THR A 142 3.45 17.16 -21.11
C THR A 142 3.42 16.42 -22.45
N ASN A 143 4.36 15.49 -22.68
CA ASN A 143 4.36 14.67 -23.90
C ASN A 143 3.12 13.77 -23.96
N THR A 144 2.72 13.19 -22.84
CA THR A 144 1.53 12.35 -22.74
C THR A 144 0.26 13.14 -23.06
N TRP A 145 0.14 14.36 -22.53
CA TRP A 145 -0.94 15.30 -22.84
C TRP A 145 -0.97 15.68 -24.32
N ARG A 146 0.17 16.13 -24.88
CA ARG A 146 0.29 16.51 -26.30
C ARG A 146 -0.05 15.38 -27.28
N ARG A 147 0.18 14.13 -26.88
CA ARG A 147 -0.19 12.95 -27.68
C ARG A 147 -1.66 12.54 -27.53
N GLY A 148 -2.47 13.27 -26.74
CA GLY A 148 -3.86 12.94 -26.49
C GLY A 148 -4.06 11.67 -25.66
N LEU A 149 -3.05 11.26 -24.89
CA LEU A 149 -3.11 10.04 -24.08
C LEU A 149 -3.67 10.30 -22.68
N LEU A 150 -3.60 11.53 -22.20
CA LEU A 150 -4.14 11.95 -20.92
C LEU A 150 -5.49 12.63 -21.14
N ILE A 151 -6.58 11.94 -20.82
CA ILE A 151 -7.94 12.39 -21.14
C ILE A 151 -8.55 13.13 -19.93
N PRO A 152 -9.14 14.33 -20.11
CA PRO A 152 -9.91 15.02 -19.07
C PRO A 152 -11.01 14.14 -18.47
N GLY A 153 -11.17 14.18 -17.14
CA GLY A 153 -12.19 13.41 -16.41
C GLY A 153 -11.94 11.90 -16.30
N VAL A 154 -10.80 11.39 -16.80
CA VAL A 154 -10.48 9.96 -16.71
C VAL A 154 -9.72 9.62 -15.42
N SER A 155 -8.86 10.52 -14.92
CA SER A 155 -8.06 10.27 -13.70
C SER A 155 -8.95 9.93 -12.50
N ASP A 156 -8.59 8.89 -11.74
CA ASP A 156 -9.34 8.47 -10.55
C ASP A 156 -8.48 8.58 -9.27
N VAL A 157 -8.81 9.53 -8.40
CA VAL A 157 -8.15 9.77 -7.10
C VAL A 157 -8.29 8.55 -6.17
N GLY A 158 -9.29 7.69 -6.39
CA GLY A 158 -9.43 6.37 -5.77
C GLY A 158 -8.21 5.46 -5.96
N GLN A 159 -7.42 5.70 -7.01
CA GLN A 159 -6.25 4.91 -7.39
C GLN A 159 -4.91 5.59 -7.11
N LEU A 160 -4.92 6.70 -6.36
CA LEU A 160 -3.72 7.48 -6.03
C LEU A 160 -2.63 6.60 -5.39
N ASP A 161 -1.42 6.64 -5.93
CA ASP A 161 -0.27 5.85 -5.46
C ASP A 161 -0.55 4.34 -5.38
N TRP A 162 -1.39 3.85 -6.30
CA TRP A 162 -1.87 2.47 -6.38
C TRP A 162 -2.61 2.01 -5.11
N GLY A 163 -3.13 2.94 -4.32
CA GLY A 163 -3.86 2.66 -3.11
C GLY A 163 -5.06 3.60 -2.92
N ALA A 164 -5.87 3.31 -1.91
CA ALA A 164 -7.05 4.11 -1.61
C ALA A 164 -6.75 5.30 -0.68
N GLU A 165 -5.53 5.51 -0.22
CA GLU A 165 -5.26 6.54 0.78
C GLU A 165 -4.75 7.86 0.21
N LEU A 166 -5.27 8.95 0.77
CA LEU A 166 -4.76 10.29 0.47
C LEU A 166 -3.52 10.55 1.32
N SER A 167 -2.38 10.67 0.67
CA SER A 167 -1.11 11.02 1.31
C SER A 167 -0.43 12.16 0.54
N GLN A 168 0.37 12.95 1.26
CA GLN A 168 1.16 14.04 0.67
C GLN A 168 0.30 14.99 -0.19
N ILE A 169 -0.84 15.41 0.37
CA ILE A 169 -1.80 16.29 -0.31
C ILE A 169 -1.19 17.66 -0.63
N PRO A 170 -0.46 18.35 0.27
CA PRO A 170 0.07 19.67 -0.07
C PRO A 170 1.03 19.65 -1.28
N PRO A 171 2.03 18.74 -1.35
CA PRO A 171 2.83 18.59 -2.57
C PRO A 171 2.00 18.22 -3.80
N LEU A 172 0.96 17.39 -3.65
CA LEU A 172 0.08 17.01 -4.76
C LEU A 172 -0.60 18.24 -5.35
N VAL A 173 -1.20 19.06 -4.49
CA VAL A 173 -1.92 20.27 -4.89
C VAL A 173 -0.97 21.24 -5.59
N THR A 174 0.23 21.46 -5.06
CA THR A 174 1.25 22.29 -5.71
C THR A 174 1.54 21.79 -7.12
N ALA A 175 1.80 20.50 -7.28
CA ALA A 175 2.10 19.92 -8.59
C ALA A 175 0.90 20.03 -9.56
N LEU A 176 -0.34 19.79 -9.10
CA LEU A 176 -1.54 19.94 -9.93
C LEU A 176 -1.76 21.39 -10.37
N ARG A 177 -1.49 22.37 -9.50
CA ARG A 177 -1.56 23.80 -9.85
C ARG A 177 -0.53 24.16 -10.92
N GLU A 178 0.71 23.70 -10.77
CA GLU A 178 1.75 23.91 -11.79
C GLU A 178 1.37 23.31 -13.16
N LEU A 179 0.69 22.16 -13.18
CA LEU A 179 0.16 21.58 -14.42
C LEU A 179 -1.00 22.41 -14.98
N ALA A 180 -1.92 22.88 -14.13
CA ALA A 180 -3.03 23.75 -14.53
C ALA A 180 -2.51 25.04 -15.18
N ASP A 181 -1.55 25.71 -14.55
CA ASP A 181 -0.92 26.95 -15.03
C ASP A 181 -0.19 26.75 -16.37
N LYS A 182 0.22 25.51 -16.66
CA LYS A 182 0.85 25.12 -17.93
C LYS A 182 -0.14 24.58 -18.98
N GLY A 183 -1.43 24.86 -18.79
CA GLY A 183 -2.48 24.57 -19.77
C GLY A 183 -3.09 23.17 -19.66
N MET A 184 -2.88 22.45 -18.56
CA MET A 184 -3.50 21.15 -18.31
C MET A 184 -4.66 21.22 -17.30
N LEU A 185 -5.28 22.40 -17.13
CA LEU A 185 -6.40 22.59 -16.19
C LEU A 185 -7.53 21.59 -16.44
N ALA A 186 -7.91 21.35 -17.69
CA ALA A 186 -8.97 20.39 -18.03
C ALA A 186 -8.71 18.96 -17.50
N VAL A 187 -7.44 18.57 -17.36
CA VAL A 187 -7.07 17.26 -16.83
C VAL A 187 -7.11 17.23 -15.31
N VAL A 188 -6.66 18.29 -14.64
CA VAL A 188 -6.51 18.33 -13.18
C VAL A 188 -7.72 18.89 -12.44
N TRP A 189 -8.63 19.56 -13.15
CA TRP A 189 -9.82 20.16 -12.56
C TRP A 189 -10.68 19.16 -11.79
N ASP A 190 -11.00 18.04 -12.44
CA ASP A 190 -11.77 16.95 -11.83
C ASP A 190 -11.03 16.29 -10.66
N VAL A 191 -9.69 16.29 -10.68
CA VAL A 191 -8.86 15.76 -9.60
C VAL A 191 -9.01 16.60 -8.33
N PHE A 192 -9.09 17.93 -8.43
CA PHE A 192 -9.37 18.78 -7.26
C PHE A 192 -10.74 18.50 -6.64
N ASP A 193 -11.76 18.31 -7.47
CA ASP A 193 -13.12 17.99 -6.99
C ASP A 193 -13.18 16.61 -6.33
N GLN A 194 -12.61 15.59 -6.97
CA GLN A 194 -12.53 14.24 -6.41
C GLN A 194 -11.80 14.23 -5.05
N LEU A 195 -10.69 14.97 -4.92
CA LEU A 195 -9.98 15.11 -3.63
C LEU A 195 -10.92 15.65 -2.55
N LEU A 196 -11.70 16.70 -2.83
CA LEU A 196 -12.66 17.27 -1.88
C LEU A 196 -13.78 16.30 -1.55
N GLY A 197 -14.32 15.58 -2.54
CA GLY A 197 -15.36 14.56 -2.32
C GLY A 197 -14.88 13.45 -1.37
N ARG A 198 -13.65 12.99 -1.54
CA ARG A 198 -13.06 11.99 -0.63
C ARG A 198 -12.82 12.56 0.77
N ILE A 199 -12.24 13.75 0.87
CA ILE A 199 -12.00 14.43 2.15
C ILE A 199 -13.33 14.68 2.89
N ALA A 200 -14.42 14.95 2.17
CA ALA A 200 -15.72 15.21 2.76
C ALA A 200 -16.24 14.07 3.63
N THR A 201 -15.82 12.83 3.36
CA THR A 201 -16.19 11.63 4.13
C THR A 201 -15.25 11.32 5.30
N MET A 202 -14.13 12.03 5.43
CA MET A 202 -13.13 11.77 6.47
C MET A 202 -13.55 12.35 7.81
N GLN A 203 -13.16 11.68 8.90
CA GLN A 203 -13.43 12.22 10.25
C GLN A 203 -12.63 13.49 10.53
N ARG A 204 -11.35 13.50 10.15
CA ARG A 204 -10.43 14.64 10.35
C ARG A 204 -10.00 15.21 9.00
N LEU A 205 -9.95 16.55 8.92
CA LEU A 205 -9.45 17.24 7.74
C LEU A 205 -7.92 17.07 7.62
N PRO A 206 -7.41 16.55 6.49
CA PRO A 206 -5.98 16.46 6.27
C PRO A 206 -5.36 17.85 6.00
N ALA A 207 -4.06 17.97 6.25
CA ALA A 207 -3.29 19.14 5.80
C ALA A 207 -3.34 19.24 4.27
N GLY A 208 -3.38 20.45 3.72
CA GLY A 208 -3.56 20.66 2.28
C GLY A 208 -5.02 20.89 1.85
N THR A 209 -6.01 20.72 2.75
CA THR A 209 -7.43 20.84 2.37
C THR A 209 -7.79 22.27 1.94
N LEU A 210 -7.27 23.29 2.63
CA LEU A 210 -7.54 24.69 2.28
C LEU A 210 -6.97 25.00 0.89
N GLU A 211 -5.78 24.51 0.61
CA GLU A 211 -5.05 24.71 -0.63
C GLU A 211 -5.79 24.12 -1.84
N ILE A 212 -6.51 23.00 -1.67
CA ILE A 212 -7.39 22.46 -2.70
C ILE A 212 -8.54 23.43 -2.99
N VAL A 213 -9.22 23.91 -1.94
CA VAL A 213 -10.36 24.84 -2.10
C VAL A 213 -9.90 26.15 -2.73
N THR A 214 -8.73 26.68 -2.31
CA THR A 214 -8.12 27.86 -2.92
C THR A 214 -7.76 27.63 -4.39
N ALA A 215 -7.31 26.44 -4.77
CA ALA A 215 -7.09 26.11 -6.18
C ALA A 215 -8.42 26.12 -6.96
N CYS A 216 -9.48 25.52 -6.41
CA CYS A 216 -10.81 25.57 -7.01
C CYS A 216 -11.30 27.01 -7.21
N GLU A 217 -11.22 27.85 -6.17
CA GLU A 217 -11.58 29.26 -6.23
C GLU A 217 -10.79 30.02 -7.31
N TYR A 218 -9.47 29.82 -7.33
CA TYR A 218 -8.55 30.52 -8.24
C TYR A 218 -8.84 30.21 -9.71
N TYR A 219 -9.08 28.94 -10.05
CA TYR A 219 -9.34 28.53 -11.44
C TYR A 219 -10.81 28.64 -11.84
N LEU A 220 -11.75 28.76 -10.90
CA LEU A 220 -13.19 28.79 -11.21
C LEU A 220 -13.58 29.79 -12.31
N PRO A 221 -13.04 31.02 -12.37
CA PRO A 221 -13.40 31.99 -13.41
C PRO A 221 -13.04 31.54 -14.83
N THR A 222 -12.03 30.68 -15.00
CA THR A 222 -11.54 30.22 -16.31
C THR A 222 -12.20 28.92 -16.78
N VAL A 223 -12.93 28.23 -15.89
CA VAL A 223 -13.62 26.96 -16.18
C VAL A 223 -15.00 27.27 -16.80
N PRO A 224 -15.42 26.59 -17.88
CA PRO A 224 -16.75 26.79 -18.48
C PRO A 224 -17.87 26.29 -17.54
N ASN A 225 -19.06 26.86 -17.66
CA ASN A 225 -20.17 26.58 -16.73
C ASN A 225 -20.55 25.10 -16.69
N GLU A 226 -20.47 24.39 -17.81
CA GLU A 226 -20.78 22.95 -17.88
C GLU A 226 -19.85 22.10 -16.98
N ALA A 227 -18.63 22.56 -16.75
CA ALA A 227 -17.63 21.89 -15.90
C ALA A 227 -17.64 22.38 -14.44
N ARG A 228 -18.58 23.27 -14.05
CA ARG A 228 -18.72 23.83 -12.70
C ARG A 228 -19.71 23.05 -11.80
N THR A 229 -19.99 21.79 -12.12
CA THR A 229 -20.88 20.93 -11.32
C THR A 229 -20.30 20.68 -9.93
N LEU A 230 -19.01 20.36 -9.86
CA LEU A 230 -18.19 20.21 -8.64
C LEU A 230 -18.90 19.47 -7.47
N PRO A 231 -19.36 18.22 -7.69
CA PRO A 231 -20.06 17.45 -6.66
C PRO A 231 -19.25 17.24 -5.38
N GLY A 232 -17.92 17.03 -5.49
CA GLY A 232 -17.04 16.84 -4.35
C GLY A 232 -16.91 18.10 -3.48
N LEU A 233 -16.75 19.27 -4.11
CA LEU A 233 -16.74 20.57 -3.43
C LEU A 233 -18.09 20.84 -2.74
N ARG A 234 -19.21 20.54 -3.39
CA ARG A 234 -20.56 20.70 -2.81
C ARG A 234 -20.76 19.80 -1.60
N LEU A 235 -20.33 18.55 -1.68
CA LEU A 235 -20.38 17.61 -0.55
C LEU A 235 -19.49 18.11 0.60
N PHE A 236 -18.29 18.61 0.28
CA PHE A 236 -17.37 19.15 1.27
C PHE A 236 -17.92 20.40 1.99
N ALA A 237 -18.59 21.30 1.26
CA ALA A 237 -19.17 22.54 1.81
C ALA A 237 -20.31 22.29 2.82
N GLN A 238 -20.95 21.12 2.79
CA GLN A 238 -22.00 20.73 3.74
C GLN A 238 -21.47 20.31 5.12
N ARG A 239 -20.15 20.15 5.28
CA ARG A 239 -19.58 19.73 6.56
C ARG A 239 -19.86 20.74 7.66
N ALA A 240 -20.23 20.23 8.84
CA ALA A 240 -20.31 21.03 10.05
C ALA A 240 -18.89 21.38 10.55
N GLY A 241 -18.58 22.67 10.66
CA GLY A 241 -17.29 23.13 11.19
C GLY A 241 -17.00 24.59 10.88
N LYS A 242 -16.09 25.18 11.67
CA LYS A 242 -15.61 26.57 11.48
C LYS A 242 -14.23 26.65 10.84
N SER A 243 -13.74 25.56 10.23
CA SER A 243 -12.45 25.58 9.55
C SER A 243 -12.50 26.53 8.37
N GLU A 244 -11.40 27.25 8.13
CA GLU A 244 -11.27 28.18 7.01
C GLU A 244 -11.56 27.52 5.65
N ALA A 245 -11.10 26.28 5.45
CA ALA A 245 -11.38 25.51 4.23
C ALA A 245 -12.88 25.31 3.97
N VAL A 246 -13.67 25.01 5.02
CA VAL A 246 -15.13 24.83 4.89
C VAL A 246 -15.81 26.16 4.60
N ARG A 247 -15.42 27.26 5.27
CA ARG A 247 -15.96 28.60 5.01
C ARG A 247 -15.68 29.02 3.56
N LEU A 248 -14.45 28.81 3.08
CA LEU A 248 -14.09 29.13 1.71
C LEU A 248 -14.88 28.25 0.72
N ALA A 249 -15.02 26.95 0.98
CA ALA A 249 -15.78 26.06 0.12
C ALA A 249 -17.24 26.50 -0.02
N GLN A 250 -17.87 26.93 1.08
CA GLN A 250 -19.23 27.50 1.05
C GLN A 250 -19.32 28.76 0.20
N GLN A 251 -18.31 29.64 0.29
CA GLN A 251 -18.24 30.86 -0.54
C GLN A 251 -18.07 30.53 -2.03
N VAL A 252 -17.26 29.53 -2.37
CA VAL A 252 -17.08 29.08 -3.76
C VAL A 252 -18.36 28.44 -4.28
N VAL A 253 -19.01 27.57 -3.51
CA VAL A 253 -20.28 26.92 -3.90
C VAL A 253 -21.40 27.94 -4.16
N ALA A 254 -21.44 29.04 -3.40
CA ALA A 254 -22.41 30.11 -3.62
C ALA A 254 -22.29 30.80 -5.00
N GLN A 255 -21.15 30.65 -5.69
CA GLN A 255 -20.91 31.20 -7.03
C GLN A 255 -21.23 30.21 -8.16
N LEU A 256 -21.54 28.95 -7.83
CA LEU A 256 -21.79 27.91 -8.82
C LEU A 256 -23.25 27.90 -9.30
N PRO A 257 -23.52 27.43 -10.53
CA PRO A 257 -24.88 27.20 -11.00
C PRO A 257 -25.66 26.27 -10.05
N ALA A 258 -26.99 26.41 -9.97
CA ALA A 258 -27.81 25.45 -9.25
C ALA A 258 -27.66 24.06 -9.90
N ALA A 259 -27.29 23.06 -9.11
CA ALA A 259 -27.22 21.67 -9.52
C ALA A 259 -27.83 20.81 -8.41
N ASP A 260 -28.56 19.76 -8.80
CA ASP A 260 -29.06 18.78 -7.83
C ASP A 260 -27.87 18.12 -7.13
N VAL A 261 -27.76 18.41 -5.85
CA VAL A 261 -26.82 17.73 -4.97
C VAL A 261 -27.34 16.30 -4.81
N PRO A 262 -26.52 15.25 -5.03
CA PRO A 262 -26.83 13.94 -4.47
C PRO A 262 -26.98 14.14 -2.97
N THR A 263 -28.21 14.06 -2.49
CA THR A 263 -28.55 14.28 -1.08
C THR A 263 -27.64 13.36 -0.28
N GLY A 264 -26.76 13.96 0.54
CA GLY A 264 -25.77 13.23 1.33
C GLY A 264 -26.46 12.17 2.16
N GLY A 265 -26.44 10.94 1.65
CA GLY A 265 -26.99 9.78 2.30
C GLY A 265 -26.18 9.52 3.55
N ARG A 266 -26.88 9.49 4.67
CA ARG A 266 -26.54 8.67 5.84
C ARG A 266 -25.87 7.39 5.32
N VAL A 267 -24.56 7.22 5.58
CA VAL A 267 -23.76 6.08 5.06
C VAL A 267 -24.61 4.82 5.20
N ASP A 268 -25.02 4.28 4.05
CA ASP A 268 -25.94 3.15 4.04
C ASP A 268 -25.28 2.00 4.80
N LYS A 269 -26.06 1.24 5.58
CA LYS A 269 -25.53 0.04 6.26
C LYS A 269 -24.88 -0.91 5.25
N GLN A 270 -25.33 -0.88 4.01
CA GLN A 270 -24.75 -1.61 2.89
C GLN A 270 -23.35 -1.11 2.51
N GLU A 271 -23.12 0.20 2.30
CA GLU A 271 -21.78 0.76 2.01
C GLU A 271 -20.79 0.55 3.17
N ALA A 272 -21.27 0.63 4.42
CA ALA A 272 -20.46 0.33 5.59
C ALA A 272 -20.05 -1.16 5.62
N GLY A 273 -20.97 -2.06 5.25
CA GLY A 273 -20.71 -3.49 5.07
C GLY A 273 -19.68 -3.75 3.98
N GLU A 274 -19.83 -3.16 2.79
CA GLU A 274 -18.89 -3.30 1.67
C GLU A 274 -17.50 -2.75 2.01
N ARG A 275 -17.45 -1.61 2.73
CA ARG A 275 -16.19 -1.05 3.25
C ARG A 275 -15.53 -1.98 4.26
N PHE A 276 -16.30 -2.65 5.12
CA PHE A 276 -15.78 -3.64 6.05
C PHE A 276 -15.18 -4.83 5.30
N GLU A 277 -15.92 -5.43 4.36
CA GLU A 277 -15.44 -6.60 3.59
C GLU A 277 -14.17 -6.31 2.78
N ARG A 278 -14.02 -5.09 2.28
CA ARG A 278 -12.79 -4.67 1.60
C ARG A 278 -11.58 -4.63 2.55
N ILE A 279 -11.79 -4.18 3.78
CA ILE A 279 -10.73 -4.05 4.79
C ILE A 279 -10.44 -5.39 5.47
N TRP A 280 -11.48 -6.19 5.68
CA TRP A 280 -11.45 -7.44 6.40
C TRP A 280 -12.12 -8.58 5.60
N PRO A 281 -11.51 -9.01 4.48
CA PRO A 281 -11.98 -10.21 3.78
C PRO A 281 -12.03 -11.42 4.70
N THR A 282 -12.94 -12.36 4.49
CA THR A 282 -13.18 -13.50 5.38
C THR A 282 -11.93 -14.34 5.69
N SER A 283 -10.99 -14.45 4.75
CA SER A 283 -9.73 -15.21 4.92
C SER A 283 -8.55 -14.37 5.42
N ALA A 284 -8.73 -13.06 5.64
CA ALA A 284 -7.66 -12.16 6.03
C ALA A 284 -7.24 -12.42 7.49
N GLY A 285 -5.94 -12.63 7.71
CA GLY A 285 -5.39 -12.88 9.04
C GLY A 285 -5.76 -14.23 9.67
N THR A 286 -6.48 -15.13 8.98
CA THR A 286 -6.99 -16.39 9.56
C THR A 286 -6.02 -17.57 9.44
N LYS A 287 -4.82 -17.38 8.86
CA LYS A 287 -3.85 -18.47 8.74
C LYS A 287 -3.50 -19.06 10.12
N PRO A 288 -3.51 -20.40 10.25
CA PRO A 288 -3.16 -21.04 11.50
C PRO A 288 -1.70 -20.74 11.88
N HIS A 289 -1.40 -20.83 13.17
CA HIS A 289 -0.03 -20.74 13.64
C HIS A 289 0.73 -22.02 13.29
N THR A 290 1.93 -21.86 12.75
CA THR A 290 2.92 -22.92 12.59
C THR A 290 4.14 -22.49 13.39
N ASP A 291 4.55 -23.31 14.35
CA ASP A 291 5.74 -23.03 15.16
C ASP A 291 6.97 -23.62 14.46
N ASP A 292 7.93 -22.76 14.12
CA ASP A 292 9.23 -23.15 13.57
C ASP A 292 10.34 -23.19 14.64
N GLY A 293 9.97 -22.97 15.91
CA GLY A 293 10.86 -22.96 17.07
C GLY A 293 11.83 -21.79 17.12
N VAL A 294 11.82 -20.88 16.14
CA VAL A 294 12.69 -19.70 16.13
C VAL A 294 12.18 -18.68 17.13
N ARG A 295 13.09 -18.09 17.90
CA ARG A 295 12.77 -17.12 18.96
C ARG A 295 13.76 -15.96 18.93
N ILE A 296 13.31 -14.76 19.28
CA ILE A 296 14.20 -13.62 19.54
C ILE A 296 14.89 -13.83 20.89
N SER A 297 16.22 -13.80 20.89
CA SER A 297 17.07 -13.92 22.08
C SER A 297 17.68 -12.60 22.52
N ALA A 298 17.86 -11.65 21.60
CA ALA A 298 18.21 -10.27 21.93
C ALA A 298 17.49 -9.28 21.01
N TYR A 299 17.12 -8.13 21.57
CA TYR A 299 16.42 -7.05 20.88
C TYR A 299 16.88 -5.72 21.49
N THR A 300 17.57 -4.90 20.70
CA THR A 300 18.15 -3.63 21.19
C THR A 300 17.94 -2.49 20.19
N ARG A 301 17.86 -1.26 20.68
CA ARG A 301 17.70 -0.07 19.81
C ARG A 301 19.02 0.60 19.38
N ASN A 302 20.09 0.51 20.17
CA ASN A 302 21.34 1.24 19.91
C ASN A 302 22.58 0.42 20.31
N PRO A 303 23.72 0.56 19.61
CA PRO A 303 23.99 1.45 18.45
C PRO A 303 23.68 0.86 17.06
N GLN A 304 23.10 -0.34 16.95
CA GLN A 304 22.92 -1.01 15.65
C GLN A 304 21.53 -1.64 15.40
N GLU A 305 20.51 -1.30 16.22
CA GLU A 305 19.17 -1.90 16.11
C GLU A 305 19.22 -3.43 15.91
N GLU A 306 19.88 -4.12 16.84
CA GLU A 306 20.23 -5.53 16.66
C GLU A 306 19.09 -6.46 17.11
N ILE A 307 18.69 -7.36 16.21
CA ILE A 307 17.79 -8.48 16.48
C ILE A 307 18.59 -9.76 16.37
N THR A 308 18.63 -10.54 17.45
CA THR A 308 19.32 -11.83 17.50
C THR A 308 18.33 -12.95 17.73
N LEU A 309 18.52 -14.06 17.03
CA LEU A 309 17.63 -15.21 17.01
C LEU A 309 18.30 -16.44 17.62
N THR A 310 17.53 -17.21 18.38
CA THR A 310 17.80 -18.62 18.68
C THR A 310 17.06 -19.47 17.66
N VAL A 311 17.77 -20.36 16.98
CA VAL A 311 17.22 -21.24 15.93
C VAL A 311 17.46 -22.70 16.32
N PRO A 312 16.42 -23.56 16.33
CA PRO A 312 16.58 -24.98 16.61
C PRO A 312 17.63 -25.63 15.69
N GLY A 313 18.51 -26.46 16.27
CA GLY A 313 19.59 -27.12 15.52
C GLY A 313 20.79 -26.23 15.17
N ILE A 314 20.80 -24.96 15.60
CA ILE A 314 21.94 -24.05 15.40
C ILE A 314 22.49 -23.61 16.77
N GLU A 315 23.69 -24.09 17.12
CA GLU A 315 24.32 -23.88 18.44
C GLU A 315 24.66 -22.42 18.78
N HIS A 316 24.70 -21.52 17.79
CA HIS A 316 25.07 -20.12 17.99
C HIS A 316 23.95 -19.18 17.56
N PRO A 317 23.64 -18.14 18.35
CA PRO A 317 22.65 -17.14 17.98
C PRO A 317 22.99 -16.47 16.64
N ILE A 318 21.94 -16.08 15.93
CA ILE A 318 22.03 -15.50 14.60
C ILE A 318 21.56 -14.05 14.64
N THR A 319 22.42 -13.11 14.25
CA THR A 319 22.07 -11.69 14.15
C THR A 319 21.41 -11.41 12.80
N VAL A 320 20.24 -10.78 12.80
CA VAL A 320 19.53 -10.37 11.58
C VAL A 320 20.23 -9.15 10.97
N ALA A 321 20.57 -9.23 9.69
CA ALA A 321 21.13 -8.11 8.92
C ALA A 321 20.11 -7.50 7.95
N GLN A 322 19.29 -8.35 7.32
CA GLN A 322 18.22 -7.91 6.41
C GLN A 322 17.07 -8.91 6.44
N CYS A 323 15.84 -8.42 6.33
CA CYS A 323 14.66 -9.25 6.20
C CYS A 323 14.14 -9.21 4.76
N ASN A 324 13.85 -10.37 4.19
CA ASN A 324 13.14 -10.53 2.92
C ASN A 324 11.86 -11.35 3.16
N PRO A 325 10.87 -11.31 2.25
CA PRO A 325 9.60 -12.02 2.45
C PRO A 325 9.72 -13.53 2.65
N THR A 326 10.78 -14.18 2.17
CA THR A 326 10.93 -15.64 2.22
C THR A 326 12.19 -16.10 2.95
N SER A 327 13.03 -15.17 3.43
CA SER A 327 14.30 -15.49 4.07
C SER A 327 14.86 -14.30 4.84
N LEU A 328 15.79 -14.56 5.75
CA LEU A 328 16.57 -13.52 6.40
C LEU A 328 18.01 -13.58 5.90
N THR A 329 18.62 -12.43 5.65
CA THR A 329 20.08 -12.33 5.59
C THR A 329 20.58 -12.10 7.00
N CYS A 330 21.56 -12.88 7.42
CA CYS A 330 21.99 -12.93 8.81
C CYS A 330 23.51 -13.04 8.94
N LEU A 331 24.02 -12.74 10.13
CA LEU A 331 25.38 -13.01 10.55
C LEU A 331 25.36 -14.15 11.58
N LYS A 332 26.08 -15.23 11.30
CA LYS A 332 26.38 -16.29 12.27
C LYS A 332 27.87 -16.18 12.59
N GLN A 333 28.21 -15.79 13.83
CA GLN A 333 29.60 -15.56 14.26
C GLN A 333 30.39 -14.67 13.27
N GLY A 334 29.77 -13.56 12.84
CA GLY A 334 30.37 -12.61 11.88
C GLY A 334 30.37 -13.07 10.41
N ARG A 335 29.98 -14.31 10.11
CA ARG A 335 29.84 -14.80 8.73
C ARG A 335 28.44 -14.51 8.19
N LYS A 336 28.37 -13.80 7.06
CA LYS A 336 27.12 -13.52 6.35
C LYS A 336 26.57 -14.78 5.69
N GLY A 337 25.26 -14.98 5.83
CA GLY A 337 24.52 -16.07 5.20
C GLY A 337 23.03 -15.78 5.13
N SER A 338 22.27 -16.75 4.68
CA SER A 338 20.81 -16.71 4.61
C SER A 338 20.18 -17.76 5.53
N LEU A 339 19.20 -17.34 6.31
CA LEU A 339 18.30 -18.21 7.07
C LEU A 339 17.02 -18.43 6.25
N TYR A 340 16.68 -19.68 5.99
CA TYR A 340 15.53 -20.09 5.18
C TYR A 340 14.94 -21.40 5.69
N THR A 341 13.79 -21.81 5.18
CA THR A 341 13.22 -23.14 5.44
C THR A 341 13.32 -24.04 4.20
N ASP A 342 13.55 -25.33 4.43
CA ASP A 342 13.42 -26.39 3.42
C ASP A 342 12.00 -27.00 3.36
N GLY A 343 11.08 -26.53 4.21
CA GLY A 343 9.73 -27.05 4.39
C GLY A 343 9.54 -27.92 5.63
N THR A 344 10.64 -28.34 6.28
CA THR A 344 10.64 -29.17 7.49
C THR A 344 11.39 -28.53 8.64
N GLN A 345 12.48 -27.82 8.37
CA GLN A 345 13.34 -27.20 9.38
C GLN A 345 13.84 -25.84 8.89
N VAL A 346 14.37 -25.06 9.83
CA VAL A 346 15.03 -23.79 9.55
C VAL A 346 16.53 -24.02 9.42
N LEU A 347 17.12 -23.57 8.31
CA LEU A 347 18.50 -23.83 7.94
C LEU A 347 19.26 -22.52 7.70
N PHE A 348 20.54 -22.52 8.04
CA PHE A 348 21.49 -21.47 7.69
C PHE A 348 22.42 -21.91 6.57
N SER A 349 22.56 -21.10 5.53
CA SER A 349 23.54 -21.30 4.45
C SER A 349 24.41 -20.07 4.25
N PRO A 350 25.75 -20.20 4.13
CA PRO A 350 26.62 -19.08 3.77
C PRO A 350 26.43 -18.64 2.30
N TRP A 351 25.85 -19.51 1.46
CA TRP A 351 25.55 -19.21 0.06
C TRP A 351 24.09 -18.81 -0.09
N ALA A 352 23.80 -17.78 -0.89
CA ALA A 352 22.44 -17.33 -1.17
C ALA A 352 21.67 -18.44 -1.91
N ARG A 353 20.84 -19.21 -1.19
CA ARG A 353 19.87 -20.14 -1.77
C ARG A 353 18.46 -19.60 -1.53
N LYS A 354 17.62 -19.67 -2.56
CA LYS A 354 16.17 -19.47 -2.41
C LYS A 354 15.61 -20.66 -1.65
N SER A 355 14.59 -20.41 -0.83
CA SER A 355 13.83 -21.50 -0.20
C SER A 355 13.35 -22.48 -1.27
N THR A 356 13.49 -23.77 -0.99
CA THR A 356 13.12 -24.87 -1.90
C THR A 356 11.64 -25.21 -1.83
N THR A 357 10.88 -24.62 -0.92
CA THR A 357 9.43 -24.83 -0.86
C THR A 357 8.75 -24.19 -2.05
N GLN A 358 7.94 -24.98 -2.76
CA GLN A 358 7.04 -24.49 -3.83
C GLN A 358 5.92 -23.57 -3.31
N SER A 359 5.80 -23.39 -1.99
CA SER A 359 4.82 -22.47 -1.39
C SER A 359 5.26 -21.02 -1.54
N ASN A 360 4.29 -20.15 -1.86
CA ASN A 360 4.47 -18.69 -1.82
C ASN A 360 4.39 -18.14 -0.38
N ASP A 361 4.18 -18.98 0.64
CA ASP A 361 4.07 -18.55 2.03
C ASP A 361 5.44 -18.23 2.65
N SER A 362 5.45 -17.17 3.44
CA SER A 362 6.61 -16.75 4.22
C SER A 362 6.76 -17.65 5.46
N PRO A 363 7.99 -18.06 5.80
CA PRO A 363 8.24 -18.76 7.06
C PRO A 363 7.83 -17.92 8.29
N PRO A 364 7.38 -18.53 9.40
CA PRO A 364 6.94 -17.80 10.59
C PRO A 364 7.99 -16.86 11.19
N PHE A 365 9.26 -17.27 11.22
CA PHE A 365 10.37 -16.43 11.68
C PHE A 365 10.52 -15.12 10.90
N VAL A 366 10.10 -15.09 9.62
CA VAL A 366 10.09 -13.85 8.83
C VAL A 366 9.06 -12.88 9.40
N SER A 367 7.85 -13.35 9.69
CA SER A 367 6.78 -12.52 10.27
C SER A 367 7.17 -11.98 11.65
N LEU A 368 7.82 -12.81 12.49
CA LEU A 368 8.37 -12.42 13.79
C LEU A 368 9.39 -11.28 13.65
N VAL A 369 10.37 -11.43 12.76
CA VAL A 369 11.41 -10.42 12.55
C VAL A 369 10.85 -9.14 11.94
N LEU A 370 9.92 -9.22 11.00
CA LEU A 370 9.26 -8.04 10.43
C LEU A 370 8.50 -7.25 11.49
N LEU A 371 7.78 -7.95 12.37
CA LEU A 371 7.11 -7.31 13.50
C LEU A 371 8.11 -6.66 14.47
N ALA A 372 9.23 -7.33 14.76
CA ALA A 372 10.30 -6.78 15.58
C ALA A 372 10.91 -5.50 14.97
N GLN A 373 11.20 -5.50 13.66
CA GLN A 373 11.73 -4.34 12.94
C GLN A 373 10.74 -3.16 12.94
N LEU A 374 9.44 -3.42 12.78
CA LEU A 374 8.42 -2.39 12.94
C LEU A 374 8.43 -1.79 14.36
N GLY A 375 8.65 -2.62 15.38
CA GLY A 375 8.80 -2.18 16.77
C GLY A 375 10.01 -1.26 16.99
N LEU A 376 11.10 -1.46 16.25
CA LEU A 376 12.27 -0.56 16.30
C LEU A 376 11.98 0.77 15.61
N GLY A 377 11.12 0.76 14.61
CA GLY A 377 10.68 1.94 13.87
C GLY A 377 11.06 1.93 12.40
N ALA A 378 11.28 0.76 11.82
CA ALA A 378 11.54 0.60 10.40
C ALA A 378 10.49 1.35 9.55
N THR A 379 10.97 2.07 8.53
CA THR A 379 10.13 2.89 7.65
C THR A 379 9.48 2.07 6.53
N ASP A 380 10.05 0.92 6.18
CA ASP A 380 9.45 -0.02 5.25
C ASP A 380 8.35 -0.83 5.94
N ASN A 381 7.21 -0.99 5.26
CA ASN A 381 6.05 -1.71 5.78
C ASN A 381 5.71 -2.90 4.88
N PRO A 382 6.44 -4.02 5.02
CA PRO A 382 6.23 -5.19 4.18
C PRO A 382 4.85 -5.82 4.37
N TRP A 383 4.17 -5.61 5.49
CA TRP A 383 2.78 -6.07 5.68
C TRP A 383 1.84 -5.49 4.61
N ARG A 384 2.11 -4.30 4.09
CA ARG A 384 1.33 -3.73 2.98
C ARG A 384 1.38 -4.59 1.71
N HIS A 385 2.51 -5.23 1.42
CA HIS A 385 2.72 -5.95 0.17
C HIS A 385 2.69 -7.48 0.32
N TYR A 386 3.03 -7.98 1.50
CA TYR A 386 3.26 -9.41 1.74
C TYR A 386 2.31 -10.03 2.77
N ARG A 387 1.32 -9.30 3.33
CA ARG A 387 0.38 -9.83 4.36
C ARG A 387 -0.26 -11.19 4.02
N ASN A 388 -0.55 -11.44 2.73
CA ASN A 388 -1.14 -12.72 2.30
C ASN A 388 -0.13 -13.88 2.25
N GLN A 389 1.18 -13.59 2.28
CA GLN A 389 2.25 -14.59 2.37
C GLN A 389 2.68 -14.80 3.84
N LEU A 390 2.59 -13.75 4.66
CA LEU A 390 2.92 -13.74 6.08
C LEU A 390 1.92 -14.52 6.95
N CYS A 391 2.25 -14.70 8.23
CA CYS A 391 1.44 -15.43 9.20
C CYS A 391 0.15 -14.69 9.59
N GLY A 392 -0.84 -15.45 10.07
CA GLY A 392 -2.11 -14.92 10.56
C GLY A 392 -2.03 -14.29 11.96
N ALA A 393 -3.15 -13.72 12.39
CA ALA A 393 -3.30 -12.99 13.65
C ALA A 393 -2.91 -13.84 14.88
N THR A 394 -3.20 -15.15 14.87
CA THR A 394 -2.80 -16.05 15.98
C THR A 394 -1.29 -16.08 16.18
N SER A 395 -0.49 -16.09 15.10
CA SER A 395 0.97 -16.05 15.22
C SER A 395 1.44 -14.67 15.70
N ILE A 396 0.80 -13.60 15.20
CA ILE A 396 1.13 -12.24 15.62
C ILE A 396 0.88 -12.05 17.11
N ARG A 397 -0.20 -12.62 17.65
CA ARG A 397 -0.46 -12.63 19.10
C ARG A 397 0.73 -13.19 19.89
N ILE A 398 1.17 -14.39 19.52
CA ILE A 398 2.32 -15.08 20.14
C ILE A 398 3.61 -14.25 20.02
N PHE A 399 3.86 -13.66 18.85
CA PHE A 399 5.05 -12.86 18.62
C PHE A 399 5.05 -11.56 19.41
N VAL A 400 3.90 -10.88 19.53
CA VAL A 400 3.77 -9.68 20.37
C VAL A 400 3.98 -10.03 21.84
N GLU A 401 3.39 -11.13 22.32
CA GLU A 401 3.61 -11.62 23.69
C GLU A 401 5.11 -11.87 23.96
N GLN A 402 5.82 -12.51 23.01
CA GLN A 402 7.27 -12.67 23.11
C GLN A 402 7.99 -11.31 23.15
N LEU A 403 7.69 -10.42 22.21
CA LEU A 403 8.38 -9.14 22.03
C LEU A 403 8.20 -8.18 23.22
N LEU A 404 7.06 -8.23 23.90
CA LEU A 404 6.77 -7.39 25.07
C LEU A 404 7.66 -7.72 26.29
N HIS A 405 8.37 -8.86 26.30
CA HIS A 405 9.39 -9.13 27.30
C HIS A 405 10.64 -8.26 27.14
N PHE A 406 10.83 -7.64 25.97
CA PHE A 406 11.94 -6.74 25.70
C PHE A 406 11.52 -5.28 25.97
N PRO A 407 12.15 -4.58 26.95
CA PRO A 407 11.77 -3.20 27.31
C PRO A 407 11.84 -2.20 26.15
N ASP A 408 12.72 -2.45 25.18
CA ASP A 408 12.92 -1.61 24.00
C ASP A 408 11.82 -1.78 22.94
N PHE A 409 10.99 -2.83 23.03
CA PHE A 409 9.93 -3.08 22.06
C PHE A 409 8.82 -2.02 22.16
N ARG A 410 8.39 -1.51 21.00
CA ARG A 410 7.39 -0.42 20.92
C ARG A 410 6.21 -0.84 20.06
N PRO A 411 5.13 -1.37 20.68
CA PRO A 411 3.91 -1.73 19.97
C PRO A 411 3.31 -0.56 19.18
N ASP A 412 3.42 0.67 19.70
CA ASP A 412 2.91 1.86 19.02
C ASP A 412 3.61 2.16 17.68
N MET A 413 4.85 1.70 17.49
CA MET A 413 5.55 1.85 16.21
C MET A 413 5.03 0.86 15.17
N CYS A 414 4.70 -0.36 15.57
CA CYS A 414 4.05 -1.34 14.70
C CYS A 414 2.71 -0.83 14.16
N LEU A 415 1.95 -0.08 14.97
CA LEU A 415 0.63 0.44 14.57
C LEU A 415 0.70 1.58 13.54
N LYS A 416 1.87 2.22 13.35
CA LYS A 416 2.07 3.15 12.23
C LYS A 416 1.88 2.47 10.87
N ALA A 417 2.14 1.15 10.79
CA ALA A 417 1.87 0.36 9.60
C ALA A 417 0.37 0.35 9.22
N ILE A 418 -0.51 0.51 10.22
CA ILE A 418 -1.97 0.45 10.10
C ILE A 418 -2.56 1.82 9.75
N THR A 419 -2.02 2.91 10.32
CA THR A 419 -2.54 4.29 10.15
C THR A 419 -2.67 4.69 8.69
N GLY A 420 -1.80 4.14 7.85
CA GLY A 420 -1.80 4.35 6.40
C GLY A 420 -2.22 3.13 5.55
N ASN A 421 -2.70 2.05 6.16
CA ASN A 421 -3.14 0.83 5.48
C ASN A 421 -4.13 0.03 6.36
N PRO A 422 -5.42 0.41 6.46
CA PRO A 422 -6.39 -0.30 7.29
C PRO A 422 -6.57 -1.76 6.88
N GLU A 423 -6.28 -2.11 5.62
CA GLU A 423 -6.25 -3.48 5.11
C GLU A 423 -5.18 -4.37 5.78
N THR A 424 -4.30 -3.84 6.62
CA THR A 424 -3.37 -4.65 7.43
C THR A 424 -3.93 -5.03 8.80
N LEU A 425 -5.05 -4.39 9.19
CA LEU A 425 -5.70 -4.59 10.48
C LEU A 425 -6.10 -6.05 10.76
N PRO A 426 -6.59 -6.85 9.79
CA PRO A 426 -6.92 -8.26 10.05
C PRO A 426 -5.75 -9.11 10.58
N TRP A 427 -4.52 -8.72 10.29
CA TRP A 427 -3.31 -9.41 10.75
C TRP A 427 -2.73 -8.79 12.02
N LEU A 428 -2.79 -7.46 12.14
CA LEU A 428 -2.06 -6.70 13.16
C LEU A 428 -2.93 -6.26 14.36
N TRP A 429 -4.23 -6.52 14.36
CA TRP A 429 -5.08 -6.25 15.53
C TRP A 429 -4.55 -6.84 16.85
N PRO A 430 -3.86 -8.01 16.90
CA PRO A 430 -3.32 -8.53 18.17
C PRO A 430 -2.23 -7.64 18.76
N VAL A 431 -1.55 -6.83 17.94
CA VAL A 431 -0.60 -5.81 18.43
C VAL A 431 -1.30 -4.81 19.33
N ILE A 432 -2.59 -4.53 19.09
CA ILE A 432 -3.40 -3.65 19.93
C ILE A 432 -3.77 -4.41 21.20
N THR A 433 -4.49 -5.52 21.09
CA THR A 433 -5.14 -6.17 22.25
C THR A 433 -4.12 -6.74 23.23
N VAL A 434 -3.09 -7.44 22.75
CA VAL A 434 -2.01 -8.00 23.59
C VAL A 434 -1.24 -6.89 24.31
N ALA A 435 -0.94 -5.79 23.60
CA ALA A 435 -0.25 -4.66 24.21
C ALA A 435 -1.10 -3.97 25.28
N LEU A 436 -2.42 -3.86 25.08
CA LEU A 436 -3.32 -3.33 26.11
C LEU A 436 -3.44 -4.26 27.32
N THR A 437 -3.51 -5.57 27.11
CA THR A 437 -3.48 -6.56 28.20
C THR A 437 -2.18 -6.47 29.00
N HIS A 438 -1.03 -6.35 28.34
CA HIS A 438 0.24 -6.14 29.02
C HIS A 438 0.27 -4.82 29.79
N ALA A 439 -0.20 -3.72 29.18
CA ALA A 439 -0.26 -2.41 29.83
C ALA A 439 -1.19 -2.39 31.05
N ALA A 440 -2.29 -3.16 31.02
CA ALA A 440 -3.24 -3.31 32.12
C ALA A 440 -2.63 -4.09 33.30
N ALA A 441 -1.72 -5.03 33.03
CA ALA A 441 -1.00 -5.78 34.05
C ALA A 441 0.12 -4.96 34.73
N CYS A 442 0.57 -3.86 34.13
CA CYS A 442 1.56 -2.97 34.73
C CYS A 442 0.96 -2.08 35.82
N THR A 443 1.70 -1.85 36.92
CA THR A 443 1.30 -0.89 37.97
C THR A 443 1.18 0.54 37.45
N THR A 444 2.03 0.91 36.50
CA THR A 444 1.92 2.13 35.70
C THR A 444 2.00 1.74 34.22
N PRO A 445 1.00 2.10 33.39
CA PRO A 445 1.03 1.78 31.98
C PRO A 445 2.27 2.33 31.29
N PRO A 446 2.88 1.57 30.37
CA PRO A 446 3.99 2.06 29.56
C PRO A 446 3.62 3.32 28.78
N VAL A 447 4.62 4.16 28.49
CA VAL A 447 4.42 5.44 27.77
C VAL A 447 3.74 5.25 26.42
N TRP A 448 3.98 4.12 25.75
CA TRP A 448 3.37 3.79 24.47
C TRP A 448 1.88 3.42 24.57
N ALA A 449 1.36 3.05 25.75
CA ALA A 449 -0.01 2.57 25.91
C ALA A 449 -1.07 3.61 25.47
N ALA A 450 -0.84 4.88 25.77
CA ALA A 450 -1.72 5.97 25.34
C ALA A 450 -1.77 6.11 23.81
N ARG A 451 -0.67 5.82 23.11
CA ARG A 451 -0.61 5.85 21.64
C ARG A 451 -1.31 4.65 21.03
N VAL A 452 -1.12 3.45 21.59
CA VAL A 452 -1.87 2.25 21.19
C VAL A 452 -3.38 2.47 21.31
N LEU A 453 -3.84 3.02 22.45
CA LEU A 453 -5.25 3.38 22.64
C LEU A 453 -5.74 4.46 21.67
N THR A 454 -4.87 5.38 21.28
CA THR A 454 -5.21 6.40 20.26
C THR A 454 -5.47 5.74 18.92
N PHE A 455 -4.61 4.82 18.47
CA PHE A 455 -4.84 4.03 17.25
C PHE A 455 -6.11 3.18 17.35
N ALA A 456 -6.34 2.53 18.50
CA ALA A 456 -7.56 1.75 18.70
C ALA A 456 -8.83 2.63 18.60
N CYS A 457 -8.79 3.86 19.13
CA CYS A 457 -9.88 4.83 18.97
C CYS A 457 -10.09 5.26 17.51
N GLU A 458 -9.01 5.47 16.75
CA GLU A 458 -9.08 5.86 15.33
C GLU A 458 -9.72 4.77 14.46
N HIS A 459 -9.51 3.50 14.80
CA HIS A 459 -10.05 2.35 14.09
C HIS A 459 -11.25 1.68 14.80
N ALA A 460 -11.80 2.32 15.84
CA ALA A 460 -12.83 1.75 16.71
C ALA A 460 -14.06 1.19 15.96
N PRO A 461 -14.62 1.87 14.93
CA PRO A 461 -15.76 1.32 14.20
C PRO A 461 -15.46 -0.03 13.52
N ILE A 462 -14.27 -0.18 12.93
CA ILE A 462 -13.89 -1.43 12.23
C ILE A 462 -13.57 -2.52 13.25
N LEU A 463 -12.87 -2.18 14.34
CA LEU A 463 -12.54 -3.13 15.41
C LEU A 463 -13.80 -3.66 16.12
N ALA A 464 -14.76 -2.78 16.40
CA ALA A 464 -16.04 -3.17 16.99
C ALA A 464 -16.84 -4.08 16.05
N GLU A 465 -16.89 -3.74 14.75
CA GLU A 465 -17.57 -4.56 13.75
C GLU A 465 -16.89 -5.93 13.57
N ALA A 466 -15.56 -5.98 13.55
CA ALA A 466 -14.80 -7.24 13.49
C ALA A 466 -15.06 -8.10 14.73
N THR A 467 -15.18 -7.47 15.91
CA THR A 467 -15.54 -8.15 17.16
C THR A 467 -16.96 -8.70 17.11
N ARG A 468 -17.93 -7.89 16.67
CA ARG A 468 -19.34 -8.27 16.52
C ARG A 468 -19.54 -9.44 15.56
N ARG A 469 -18.74 -9.49 14.48
CA ARG A 469 -18.73 -10.60 13.50
C ARG A 469 -17.92 -11.82 13.93
N GLY A 470 -17.27 -11.77 15.09
CA GLY A 470 -16.49 -12.88 15.65
C GLY A 470 -15.09 -13.05 15.06
N HIS A 471 -14.58 -12.10 14.28
CA HIS A 471 -13.19 -12.12 13.80
C HIS A 471 -12.19 -11.78 14.91
N ILE A 472 -12.59 -10.96 15.87
CA ILE A 472 -11.84 -10.68 17.10
C ILE A 472 -12.68 -11.21 18.27
N PRO A 473 -12.16 -12.11 19.11
CA PRO A 473 -12.87 -12.56 20.29
C PRO A 473 -13.18 -11.38 21.22
N ALA A 474 -14.41 -11.29 21.75
CA ALA A 474 -14.81 -10.18 22.63
C ALA A 474 -13.92 -10.06 23.88
N THR A 475 -13.42 -11.19 24.38
CA THR A 475 -12.50 -11.29 25.54
C THR A 475 -11.15 -10.61 25.31
N GLU A 476 -10.77 -10.32 24.06
CA GLU A 476 -9.55 -9.55 23.76
C GLU A 476 -9.63 -8.10 24.25
N TRP A 477 -10.83 -7.60 24.58
CA TRP A 477 -11.06 -6.24 25.03
C TRP A 477 -11.21 -6.10 26.56
N ASP A 478 -11.18 -7.18 27.32
CA ASP A 478 -11.37 -7.18 28.79
C ASP A 478 -10.38 -6.26 29.52
N SER A 479 -9.18 -6.09 28.96
CA SER A 479 -8.15 -5.20 29.50
C SER A 479 -8.57 -3.72 29.52
N LEU A 480 -9.54 -3.32 28.69
CA LEU A 480 -10.08 -1.95 28.67
C LEU A 480 -10.74 -1.57 29.99
N ASP A 481 -11.40 -2.51 30.65
CA ASP A 481 -12.09 -2.26 31.93
C ASP A 481 -11.08 -1.84 33.00
N THR A 482 -9.97 -2.58 33.07
CA THR A 482 -8.88 -2.31 34.02
C THR A 482 -8.23 -0.95 33.73
N LEU A 483 -7.94 -0.67 32.45
CA LEU A 483 -7.34 0.61 32.04
C LEU A 483 -8.28 1.80 32.25
N ALA A 484 -9.59 1.62 32.04
CA ALA A 484 -10.61 2.64 32.25
C ALA A 484 -10.87 2.93 33.74
N ALA A 485 -10.69 1.92 34.60
CA ALA A 485 -10.91 1.99 36.05
C ALA A 485 -9.70 2.51 36.85
N MET A 486 -8.54 2.71 36.21
CA MET A 486 -7.32 3.18 36.88
C MET A 486 -7.54 4.40 37.78
N SER A 487 -6.94 4.44 38.97
CA SER A 487 -7.06 5.58 39.89
C SER A 487 -6.36 6.85 39.36
N LYS A 488 -5.17 6.68 38.77
CA LYS A 488 -4.35 7.77 38.22
C LYS A 488 -5.00 8.39 36.98
N LYS A 489 -5.19 9.71 36.97
CA LYS A 489 -5.60 10.46 35.76
C LYS A 489 -4.44 10.52 34.78
N CYS A 490 -4.61 9.95 33.59
CA CYS A 490 -3.64 10.02 32.49
C CYS A 490 -4.35 9.87 31.14
N ALA A 491 -3.65 10.20 30.05
CA ALA A 491 -4.19 10.11 28.69
C ALA A 491 -4.65 8.68 28.33
N ALA A 492 -3.93 7.65 28.81
CA ALA A 492 -4.30 6.26 28.60
C ALA A 492 -5.67 5.95 29.22
N LYS A 493 -5.92 6.34 30.48
CA LYS A 493 -7.22 6.18 31.13
C LYS A 493 -8.35 6.83 30.33
N THR A 494 -8.19 8.10 29.95
CA THR A 494 -9.23 8.84 29.19
C THR A 494 -9.54 8.16 27.86
N LYS A 495 -8.52 7.64 27.17
CA LYS A 495 -8.70 6.94 25.89
C LYS A 495 -9.30 5.54 26.05
N ALA A 496 -8.93 4.82 27.11
CA ALA A 496 -9.56 3.54 27.44
C ALA A 496 -11.06 3.74 27.74
N GLN A 497 -11.43 4.77 28.51
CA GLN A 497 -12.82 5.11 28.78
C GLN A 497 -13.60 5.47 27.51
N GLN A 498 -12.99 6.23 26.60
CA GLN A 498 -13.58 6.55 25.30
C GLN A 498 -13.87 5.28 24.49
N LEU A 499 -12.88 4.39 24.38
CA LEU A 499 -12.99 3.16 23.60
C LEU A 499 -14.00 2.19 24.22
N HIS A 500 -13.94 1.98 25.54
CA HIS A 500 -14.88 1.14 26.29
C HIS A 500 -16.33 1.63 26.10
N THR A 501 -16.57 2.94 26.22
CA THR A 501 -17.91 3.52 25.99
C THR A 501 -18.38 3.29 24.56
N PHE A 502 -17.49 3.42 23.56
CA PHE A 502 -17.82 3.17 22.17
C PHE A 502 -18.20 1.71 21.94
N PHE A 503 -17.42 0.78 22.46
CA PHE A 503 -17.66 -0.66 22.34
C PHE A 503 -18.99 -1.07 22.98
N ASN A 504 -19.30 -0.57 24.19
CA ASN A 504 -20.57 -0.87 24.85
C ASN A 504 -21.78 -0.30 24.09
N ASN A 505 -21.65 0.88 23.50
CA ASN A 505 -22.73 1.49 22.70
C ASN A 505 -22.97 0.77 21.36
N GLN A 506 -21.93 0.18 20.77
CA GLN A 506 -22.03 -0.48 19.45
C GLN A 506 -22.33 -1.98 19.55
N MET A 507 -21.86 -2.66 20.59
CA MET A 507 -22.11 -4.10 20.80
C MET A 507 -23.39 -4.36 21.62
N GLY A 508 -23.97 -3.33 22.25
CA GLY A 508 -25.16 -3.41 23.10
C GLY A 508 -26.50 -3.14 22.43
N GLN A 509 -26.57 -2.96 21.10
CA GLN A 509 -27.85 -2.91 20.39
C GLN A 509 -28.05 -4.19 19.54
N PRO A 510 -29.15 -4.94 19.76
CA PRO A 510 -29.49 -6.09 18.92
C PRO A 510 -29.79 -5.70 17.47
#